data_AF-A0A3N4LXG8-F1
#
_entry.id   AF-A0A3N4LXG8-F1
#
_cell.length_a   1.000
_cell.length_b   1.000
_cell.length_c   1.000
_cell.angle_alpha   90.00
_cell.angle_beta   90.00
_cell.angle_gamma   90.00
#
_symmetry.space_group_name_H-M   'P 1'
#
loop_
_entity.id
_entity.type
_entity.pdbx_description
1 polymer ?
#
loop_
_entity_poly.entity_id
_entity_poly.type
_entity_poly.pdbx_seq_one_letter_code
_entity_poly.pdbx_strand_id
1 'polypeptide(L)'
;MSTPKRSSTGSRGDGASVTGTFRCEHAGCIAPPFQTQYLLNSHANVHSINRPHFCHVPGCPRGEKGRGFKRKNEMIRHGLVHDSPGYVCPFCPDREHKYPRPDNLQRHVRVHHQDKSKDDPQLREVLAQRPEGGSRGRRRRVGG
;
A
#
# COMPACT_ATOMS: atom_id res chain seq x y z
N MET A 1 -65.19 -36.72 18.94
CA MET A 1 -64.94 -38.09 18.43
C MET A 1 -63.66 -38.07 17.61
N SER A 2 -62.72 -38.93 18.01
CA SER A 2 -61.65 -39.62 17.26
C SER A 2 -60.87 -38.94 16.11
N THR A 3 -59.54 -38.96 16.32
CA THR A 3 -58.31 -38.76 15.51
C THR A 3 -58.27 -39.49 14.13
N PRO A 4 -57.22 -39.44 13.24
CA PRO A 4 -55.79 -39.05 13.46
C PRO A 4 -54.95 -38.40 12.32
N LYS A 5 -53.73 -37.99 12.74
CA LYS A 5 -52.40 -37.83 12.09
C LYS A 5 -52.19 -38.02 10.57
N ARG A 6 -51.35 -37.14 10.00
CA ARG A 6 -50.13 -37.58 9.26
C ARG A 6 -49.00 -36.54 9.27
N SER A 7 -47.79 -37.07 9.45
CA SER A 7 -46.50 -36.38 9.55
C SER A 7 -45.77 -36.46 8.20
N SER A 8 -44.96 -35.45 7.85
CA SER A 8 -43.63 -35.63 7.20
C SER A 8 -42.96 -34.29 6.84
N THR A 9 -42.04 -33.88 7.71
CA THR A 9 -40.70 -33.32 7.45
C THR A 9 -40.39 -32.69 6.09
N GLY A 10 -40.17 -31.37 6.07
CA GLY A 10 -39.43 -30.65 5.01
C GLY A 10 -38.01 -30.31 5.49
N SER A 11 -36.99 -30.78 4.77
CA SER A 11 -35.58 -30.37 4.91
C SER A 11 -35.20 -29.63 3.63
N ARG A 12 -34.92 -28.33 3.71
CA ARG A 12 -33.60 -27.69 3.83
C ARG A 12 -32.81 -27.64 2.51
N GLY A 13 -32.99 -26.49 1.84
CA GLY A 13 -32.04 -25.69 1.07
C GLY A 13 -30.80 -26.36 0.47
N ASP A 14 -30.83 -26.52 -0.86
CA ASP A 14 -29.66 -26.62 -1.72
C ASP A 14 -29.15 -25.22 -2.06
N GLY A 15 -28.20 -24.73 -1.25
CA GLY A 15 -27.34 -23.60 -1.57
C GLY A 15 -25.91 -24.11 -1.64
N ALA A 16 -25.50 -24.61 -2.80
CA ALA A 16 -24.16 -25.13 -3.05
C ALA A 16 -23.11 -24.02 -2.87
N SER A 17 -22.50 -23.98 -1.69
CA SER A 17 -21.32 -23.18 -1.36
C SER A 17 -20.11 -23.74 -2.11
N VAL A 18 -19.83 -23.20 -3.30
CA VAL A 18 -18.54 -23.41 -3.96
C VAL A 18 -17.51 -22.57 -3.20
N THR A 19 -16.97 -23.11 -2.11
CA THR A 19 -15.75 -22.61 -1.48
C THR A 19 -14.54 -23.07 -2.31
N GLY A 20 -14.48 -22.59 -3.56
CA GLY A 20 -13.32 -22.77 -4.41
C GLY A 20 -12.19 -21.86 -3.93
N THR A 21 -11.09 -22.44 -3.48
CA THR A 21 -9.87 -21.69 -3.19
C THR A 21 -9.29 -21.15 -4.50
N PHE A 22 -9.04 -19.85 -4.60
CA PHE A 22 -8.55 -19.20 -5.83
C PHE A 22 -7.01 -19.28 -5.87
N ARG A 23 -6.42 -19.95 -6.87
CA ARG A 23 -4.96 -20.11 -6.98
C ARG A 23 -4.38 -19.20 -8.07
N CYS A 24 -3.13 -18.77 -7.89
CA CYS A 24 -2.42 -18.08 -8.95
C CYS A 24 -1.82 -19.11 -9.91
N GLU A 25 -2.08 -18.96 -11.21
CA GLU A 25 -1.58 -19.83 -12.27
C GLU A 25 -0.29 -19.30 -12.93
N HIS A 26 0.27 -18.21 -12.42
CA HIS A 26 1.50 -17.66 -12.97
C HIS A 26 2.68 -18.61 -12.74
N ALA A 27 3.46 -18.86 -13.80
CA ALA A 27 4.58 -19.80 -13.76
C ALA A 27 5.55 -19.47 -12.61
N GLY A 28 5.82 -20.47 -11.75
CA GLY A 28 6.69 -20.32 -10.58
C GLY A 28 6.10 -19.52 -9.41
N CYS A 29 4.82 -19.15 -9.44
CA CYS A 29 4.18 -18.48 -8.32
C CYS A 29 3.84 -19.48 -7.20
N ILE A 30 4.42 -19.28 -6.02
CA ILE A 30 4.20 -20.11 -4.81
C ILE A 30 3.20 -19.48 -3.83
N ALA A 31 2.39 -18.52 -4.28
CA ALA A 31 1.43 -17.85 -3.43
C ALA A 31 0.37 -18.84 -2.90
N PRO A 32 0.00 -18.77 -1.61
CA PRO A 32 -1.05 -19.61 -1.07
C PRO A 32 -2.39 -19.29 -1.74
N PRO A 33 -3.35 -20.24 -1.74
CA PRO A 33 -4.67 -20.00 -2.29
C PRO A 33 -5.39 -18.85 -1.58
N PHE A 34 -6.05 -18.01 -2.35
CA PHE A 34 -6.82 -16.88 -1.86
C PHE A 34 -8.27 -17.28 -1.56
N GLN A 35 -8.83 -16.67 -0.52
CA GLN A 35 -10.21 -16.93 -0.09
C GLN A 35 -11.25 -16.30 -1.02
N THR A 36 -10.88 -15.26 -1.78
CA THR A 36 -11.78 -14.56 -2.68
C THR A 36 -11.10 -14.24 -4.02
N GLN A 37 -11.89 -14.17 -5.08
CA GLN A 37 -11.43 -13.77 -6.41
C GLN A 37 -10.84 -12.34 -6.41
N TYR A 38 -11.35 -11.45 -5.57
CA TYR A 38 -10.80 -10.10 -5.39
C TYR A 38 -9.33 -10.13 -4.96
N LEU A 39 -8.99 -10.98 -3.98
CA LEU A 39 -7.62 -11.11 -3.50
C LEU A 39 -6.70 -11.72 -4.56
N LEU A 40 -7.17 -12.72 -5.32
CA LEU A 40 -6.42 -13.27 -6.46
C LEU A 40 -6.19 -12.20 -7.54
N ASN A 41 -7.20 -11.43 -7.92
CA ASN A 41 -7.08 -10.37 -8.92
C ASN A 41 -6.11 -9.27 -8.44
N SER A 42 -6.21 -8.89 -7.16
CA SER A 42 -5.25 -7.98 -6.53
C SER A 42 -3.82 -8.53 -6.59
N HIS A 43 -3.64 -9.81 -6.31
CA HIS A 43 -2.36 -10.51 -6.43
C HIS A 43 -1.87 -10.58 -7.88
N ALA A 44 -2.69 -10.80 -8.89
CA ALA A 44 -2.24 -10.87 -10.29
C ALA A 44 -1.42 -9.64 -10.73
N ASN A 45 -1.63 -8.48 -10.09
CA ASN A 45 -0.81 -7.29 -10.28
C ASN A 45 0.69 -7.45 -9.94
N VAL A 46 1.09 -8.39 -9.07
CA VAL A 46 2.53 -8.66 -8.85
C VAL A 46 3.20 -9.20 -10.11
N HIS A 47 2.47 -9.96 -10.92
CA HIS A 47 2.96 -10.52 -12.17
C HIS A 47 2.91 -9.54 -13.34
N SER A 48 2.10 -8.48 -13.25
CA SER A 48 2.10 -7.44 -14.27
C SER A 48 3.44 -6.73 -14.34
N ILE A 49 4.10 -6.80 -15.50
CA ILE A 49 5.34 -6.06 -15.81
C ILE A 49 5.02 -4.66 -16.35
N ASN A 50 3.74 -4.38 -16.67
CA ASN A 50 3.34 -3.08 -17.20
C ASN A 50 3.51 -1.98 -16.14
N ARG A 51 4.27 -0.96 -16.50
CA ARG A 51 4.64 0.17 -15.63
C ARG A 51 4.41 1.47 -16.38
N PRO A 52 3.14 1.88 -16.58
CA PRO A 52 2.80 2.98 -17.48
C PRO A 52 3.09 4.38 -16.88
N HIS A 53 3.65 4.44 -15.67
CA HIS A 53 3.90 5.68 -14.96
C HIS A 53 5.39 5.88 -14.75
N PHE A 54 5.91 7.06 -15.03
CA PHE A 54 7.35 7.31 -15.05
C PHE A 54 7.71 8.59 -14.31
N CYS A 55 8.93 8.66 -13.77
CA CYS A 55 9.48 9.89 -13.23
C CYS A 55 9.98 10.78 -14.37
N HIS A 56 9.63 12.07 -14.38
CA HIS A 56 10.08 13.00 -15.43
C HIS A 56 11.44 13.66 -15.12
N VAL A 57 12.05 13.34 -13.97
CA VAL A 57 13.38 13.88 -13.63
C VAL A 57 14.44 13.27 -14.56
N PRO A 58 15.21 14.10 -15.29
CA PRO A 58 16.26 13.62 -16.20
C PRO A 58 17.26 12.71 -15.51
N GLY A 59 17.65 11.61 -16.16
CA GLY A 59 18.60 10.64 -15.60
C GLY A 59 18.04 9.77 -14.46
N CYS A 60 16.77 9.94 -14.07
CA CYS A 60 16.18 9.09 -13.04
C CYS A 60 16.06 7.63 -13.53
N PRO A 61 16.54 6.63 -12.78
CA PRO A 61 16.42 5.21 -13.14
C PRO A 61 14.96 4.71 -13.16
N ARG A 62 14.02 5.54 -12.71
CA ARG A 62 12.57 5.29 -12.72
C ARG A 62 11.84 6.15 -13.77
N GLY A 63 12.58 6.78 -14.68
CA GLY A 63 12.04 7.53 -15.80
C GLY A 63 11.52 6.66 -16.94
N GLU A 64 11.18 7.30 -18.06
CA GLU A 64 10.50 6.67 -19.21
C GLU A 64 11.26 5.48 -19.79
N LYS A 65 12.59 5.60 -19.91
CA LYS A 65 13.49 4.51 -20.32
C LYS A 65 13.93 3.60 -19.17
N GLY A 66 13.40 3.84 -17.97
CA GLY A 66 13.80 3.19 -16.73
C GLY A 66 12.77 2.18 -16.23
N ARG A 67 12.85 1.86 -14.94
CA ARG A 67 12.01 0.83 -14.34
C ARG A 67 10.56 1.25 -14.09
N GLY A 68 10.13 2.48 -14.38
CA GLY A 68 8.75 2.99 -14.22
C GLY A 68 8.05 2.64 -12.90
N PHE A 69 6.73 2.80 -12.82
CA PHE A 69 5.89 2.46 -11.67
C PHE A 69 4.62 1.76 -12.16
N LYS A 70 4.13 0.79 -11.36
CA LYS A 70 2.88 0.09 -11.67
C LYS A 70 1.67 0.98 -11.42
N ARG A 71 1.76 1.91 -10.45
CA ARG A 71 0.66 2.79 -10.04
C ARG A 71 1.07 4.27 -10.03
N LYS A 72 0.16 5.15 -10.45
CA LYS A 72 0.37 6.61 -10.45
C LYS A 72 0.76 7.15 -9.07
N ASN A 73 0.12 6.66 -8.01
CA ASN A 73 0.39 7.09 -6.63
C ASN A 73 1.80 6.71 -6.15
N GLU A 74 2.42 5.66 -6.71
CA GLU A 74 3.81 5.32 -6.41
C GLU A 74 4.77 6.30 -7.07
N MET A 75 4.51 6.66 -8.33
CA MET A 75 5.27 7.66 -9.07
C MET A 75 5.21 9.04 -8.40
N ILE A 76 4.01 9.50 -7.99
CA ILE A 76 3.85 10.77 -7.27
C ILE A 76 4.64 10.78 -5.95
N ARG A 77 4.55 9.71 -5.15
CA ARG A 77 5.30 9.61 -3.89
C ARG A 77 6.81 9.52 -4.11
N HIS A 78 7.25 8.90 -5.22
CA HIS A 78 8.66 8.85 -5.58
C HIS A 78 9.24 10.23 -5.91
N GLY A 79 8.43 11.18 -6.41
CA GLY A 79 8.88 12.56 -6.63
C GLY A 79 9.51 13.19 -5.38
N LEU A 80 9.06 12.79 -4.19
CA LEU A 80 9.64 13.23 -2.92
C LEU A 80 11.11 12.82 -2.74
N VAL A 81 11.63 11.84 -3.47
CA VAL A 81 13.08 11.53 -3.43
C VAL A 81 13.91 12.66 -4.03
N HIS A 82 13.35 13.43 -4.96
CA HIS A 82 14.02 14.55 -5.62
C HIS A 82 13.74 15.88 -4.91
N ASP A 83 12.51 16.07 -4.44
CA ASP A 83 12.06 17.37 -3.93
C ASP A 83 12.04 17.47 -2.41
N SER A 84 12.13 16.36 -1.67
CA SER A 84 11.96 16.39 -0.22
C SER A 84 13.22 16.89 0.47
N PRO A 85 13.13 17.96 1.30
CA PRO A 85 14.19 18.30 2.23
C PRO A 85 14.39 17.24 3.33
N GLY A 86 13.59 16.16 3.33
CA GLY A 86 13.75 14.96 4.15
C GLY A 86 13.44 15.14 5.64
N TYR A 87 13.22 14.01 6.31
CA TYR A 87 12.96 13.88 7.72
C TYR A 87 14.17 13.21 8.38
N VAL A 88 14.80 13.91 9.31
CA VAL A 88 16.03 13.44 9.97
C VAL A 88 15.68 12.71 11.25
N CYS A 89 16.25 11.53 11.48
CA CYS A 89 16.05 10.82 12.74
C CYS A 89 16.68 11.59 13.92
N PRO A 90 15.90 11.99 14.96
CA PRO A 90 16.42 12.77 16.08
C PRO A 90 17.24 11.92 17.08
N PHE A 91 17.16 10.59 16.97
CA PHE A 91 17.77 9.64 17.90
C PHE A 91 19.08 9.03 17.38
N CYS A 92 19.41 9.24 16.10
CA CYS A 92 20.69 8.82 15.54
C CYS A 92 21.80 9.79 15.99
N PRO A 93 22.96 9.29 16.43
CA PRO A 93 24.05 10.13 16.94
C PRO A 93 24.53 11.14 15.90
N ASP A 94 24.68 10.71 14.64
CA ASP A 94 25.24 11.53 13.58
C ASP A 94 24.19 12.34 12.80
N ARG A 95 22.89 12.12 13.07
CA ARG A 95 21.76 12.74 12.34
C ARG A 95 21.84 12.61 10.80
N GLU A 96 22.62 11.68 10.28
CA GLU A 96 22.77 11.43 8.84
C GLU A 96 21.58 10.63 8.26
N HIS A 97 20.78 10.00 9.12
CA HIS A 97 19.64 9.19 8.72
C HIS A 97 18.46 10.07 8.32
N LYS A 98 18.43 10.42 7.03
CA LYS A 98 17.44 11.30 6.39
C LYS A 98 16.52 10.53 5.46
N TYR A 99 15.22 10.70 5.65
CA TYR A 99 14.19 9.96 4.91
C TYR A 99 13.30 10.92 4.12
N PRO A 100 13.00 10.65 2.83
CA PRO A 100 12.17 11.55 2.03
C PRO A 100 10.69 11.56 2.48
N ARG A 101 10.27 10.62 3.34
CA ARG A 101 8.88 10.43 3.76
C ARG A 101 8.75 10.14 5.27
N PRO A 102 7.66 10.58 5.92
CA PRO A 102 7.42 10.37 7.35
C PRO A 102 7.35 8.89 7.78
N ASP A 103 6.65 8.07 7.00
CA ASP A 103 6.45 6.63 7.29
C ASP A 103 7.76 5.84 7.22
N ASN A 104 8.70 6.27 6.38
CA ASN A 104 10.03 5.67 6.31
C ASN A 104 10.83 5.96 7.59
N LEU A 105 10.80 7.21 8.08
CA LEU A 105 11.44 7.57 9.34
C LEU A 105 10.81 6.84 10.53
N GLN A 106 9.48 6.82 10.63
CA GLN A 106 8.79 6.12 11.71
C GLN A 106 9.12 4.63 11.76
N ARG A 107 9.24 3.98 10.59
CA ARG A 107 9.69 2.58 10.50
C ARG A 107 11.13 2.43 10.98
N HIS A 108 12.04 3.32 10.58
CA HIS A 108 13.43 3.29 11.03
C HIS A 108 13.51 3.41 12.57
N VAL A 109 12.81 4.38 13.17
CA VAL A 109 12.77 4.55 14.63
C VAL A 109 12.25 3.28 15.30
N ARG A 110 11.16 2.70 14.81
CA ARG A 110 10.61 1.46 15.37
C ARG A 110 11.61 0.29 15.39
N VAL A 111 12.46 0.18 14.37
CA VAL A 111 13.40 -0.94 14.21
C VAL A 111 14.70 -0.70 14.97
N HIS A 112 15.24 0.53 14.92
CA HIS A 112 16.58 0.87 15.43
C HIS A 112 16.59 1.61 16.77
N HIS A 113 15.45 2.17 17.18
CA HIS A 113 15.26 2.92 18.42
C HIS A 113 14.04 2.36 19.17
N GLN A 114 14.13 1.08 19.54
CA GLN A 114 13.02 0.33 20.15
C GLN A 114 12.59 0.87 21.52
N ASP A 115 13.46 1.64 22.18
CA ASP A 115 13.18 2.35 23.42
C ASP A 115 12.36 3.63 23.21
N LYS A 116 12.17 4.09 21.97
CA LYS A 116 11.43 5.31 21.64
C LYS A 116 10.00 5.02 21.23
N SER A 117 9.07 5.80 21.78
CA SER A 117 7.66 5.73 21.41
C SER A 117 7.41 6.41 20.06
N LYS A 118 6.37 5.93 19.35
CA LYS A 118 5.82 6.63 18.17
C LYS A 118 5.30 8.05 18.50
N ASP A 119 4.96 8.28 19.77
CA ASP A 119 4.41 9.53 20.29
C ASP A 119 5.49 10.40 20.96
N ASP A 120 6.77 10.00 20.85
CA ASP A 120 7.90 10.76 21.40
C ASP A 120 7.90 12.21 20.90
N PRO A 121 8.05 13.21 21.78
CA PRO A 121 8.00 14.62 21.40
C PRO A 121 8.99 15.01 20.31
N GLN A 122 10.23 14.48 20.35
CA GLN A 122 11.27 14.81 19.38
C GLN A 122 10.91 14.23 18.00
N LEU A 123 10.37 13.00 17.97
CA LEU A 123 9.87 12.41 16.73
C LEU A 123 8.68 13.17 16.18
N ARG A 124 7.73 13.58 17.02
CA ARG A 124 6.56 14.36 16.61
C ARG A 124 6.95 15.72 16.03
N GLU A 125 7.93 16.38 16.63
CA GLU A 125 8.46 17.65 16.14
C GLU A 125 9.04 17.49 14.73
N VAL A 126 9.93 16.50 14.52
CA VAL A 126 10.48 16.21 13.19
C VAL A 126 9.38 15.90 12.16
N LEU A 127 8.38 15.10 12.54
CA LEU A 127 7.30 14.73 11.62
C LEU A 127 6.34 15.89 11.33
N ALA A 128 6.23 16.86 12.25
CA ALA A 128 5.44 18.07 12.08
C ALA A 128 6.13 19.10 11.17
N GLN A 129 7.46 18.98 10.96
CA GLN A 129 8.17 19.81 9.99
C GLN A 129 7.55 19.59 8.61
N ARG A 130 6.86 20.63 8.13
CA ARG A 130 6.32 20.67 6.79
C ARG A 130 7.50 20.88 5.85
N PRO A 131 7.71 20.03 4.83
CA PRO A 131 8.77 20.27 3.88
C PRO A 131 8.46 21.55 3.10
N GLU A 132 9.16 22.62 3.44
CA GLU A 132 9.16 23.90 2.74
C GLU A 132 9.64 23.64 1.30
N GLY A 133 8.76 23.75 0.31
CA GLY A 133 9.12 23.61 -1.11
C GLY A 133 8.21 22.73 -1.99
N GLY A 134 7.21 22.05 -1.42
CA GLY A 134 6.26 21.29 -2.21
C GLY A 134 5.16 22.16 -2.85
N SER A 135 5.44 22.78 -3.99
CA SER A 135 4.46 23.45 -4.87
C SER A 135 3.36 22.50 -5.33
N ARG A 136 2.43 22.13 -4.44
CA ARG A 136 1.19 21.47 -4.84
C ARG A 136 0.28 22.52 -5.44
N GLY A 137 0.43 22.71 -6.74
CA GLY A 137 -0.51 23.44 -7.58
C GLY A 137 -1.94 23.03 -7.22
N ARG A 138 -2.65 23.97 -6.60
CA ARG A 138 -4.08 23.92 -6.34
C ARG A 138 -4.77 23.81 -7.70
N ARG A 139 -5.11 22.58 -8.14
CA ARG A 139 -6.07 22.41 -9.23
C ARG A 139 -7.42 22.92 -8.71
N ARG A 140 -7.70 24.21 -8.95
CA ARG A 140 -9.04 24.76 -8.89
C ARG A 140 -9.88 23.93 -9.86
N ARG A 141 -10.86 23.17 -9.35
CA ARG A 141 -11.98 22.73 -10.18
C ARG A 141 -12.73 23.99 -10.58
N VAL A 142 -12.55 24.44 -11.82
CA VAL A 142 -13.52 25.32 -12.47
C VAL A 142 -14.71 24.44 -12.80
N GLY A 143 -15.85 24.73 -12.18
CA GLY A 143 -17.13 24.15 -12.56
C GLY A 143 -17.57 24.71 -13.91
N GLY A 144 -18.04 23.82 -14.77
CA GLY A 144 -18.89 24.11 -15.92
C GLY A 144 -20.16 23.30 -15.78
#